data_AF-A0A7S2VMM0-F1
#
_entry.id   AF-A0A7S2VMM0-F1
#
_cell.length_a   1.000
_cell.length_b   1.000
_cell.length_c   1.000
_cell.angle_alpha   90.00
_cell.angle_beta   90.00
_cell.angle_gamma   90.00
#
_symmetry.space_group_name_H-M   'P 1'
#
loop_
_entity.id
_entity.type
_entity.pdbx_description
1 polymer ?
#
loop_
_entity_poly.entity_id
_entity_poly.type
_entity_poly.pdbx_seq_one_letter_code
_entity_poly.pdbx_strand_id
1 'polypeptide(L)'
;FVNGAMTAQQRRKVNVRSAQRGADIFFVTTKRVPRGAELVIDYGPTYWQGMRFQTRAKELRKEVRQLKAELARTPGGDRRKRTEFKEQIDRCKWDREKLEDLDDSDVDSDD
;
A
#
# COMPACT_ATOMS: atom_id res chain seq x y z
N PHE A 1 -13.12 15.47 6.15
CA PHE A 1 -11.91 14.94 5.51
C PHE A 1 -12.09 15.03 3.99
N VAL A 2 -11.02 15.28 3.22
CA VAL A 2 -11.04 15.27 1.74
C VAL A 2 -10.72 13.85 1.28
N ASN A 3 -11.52 13.27 0.40
CA ASN A 3 -11.35 11.88 -0.02
C ASN A 3 -10.44 11.77 -1.24
N GLY A 4 -9.62 10.71 -1.27
CA GLY A 4 -8.71 10.40 -2.38
C GLY A 4 -9.40 9.71 -3.55
N ALA A 5 -9.01 10.04 -4.78
CA ALA A 5 -9.48 9.39 -6.00
C ALA A 5 -8.51 8.28 -6.47
N MET A 6 -8.84 7.02 -6.18
CA MET A 6 -7.98 5.88 -6.55
C MET A 6 -8.29 5.33 -7.96
N THR A 7 -9.57 5.26 -8.33
CA THR A 7 -10.01 4.66 -9.61
C THR A 7 -10.10 5.70 -10.73
N ALA A 8 -10.04 5.26 -11.99
CA ALA A 8 -10.22 6.14 -13.15
C ALA A 8 -11.56 6.90 -13.10
N GLN A 9 -12.62 6.26 -12.60
CA GLN A 9 -13.93 6.90 -12.43
C GLN A 9 -13.92 7.98 -11.33
N GLN A 10 -13.23 7.73 -10.22
CA GLN A 10 -13.07 8.71 -9.15
C GLN A 10 -12.17 9.87 -9.58
N ARG A 11 -11.13 9.62 -10.39
CA ARG A 11 -10.24 10.67 -10.91
C ARG A 11 -10.98 11.72 -11.74
N ARG A 12 -12.04 11.33 -12.46
CA ARG A 12 -12.93 12.27 -13.16
C ARG A 12 -13.66 13.24 -12.23
N LYS A 13 -13.83 12.87 -10.95
CA LYS A 13 -14.50 13.70 -9.93
C LYS A 13 -13.55 14.66 -9.22
N VAL A 14 -12.23 14.51 -9.36
CA VAL A 14 -11.22 15.37 -8.73
C VAL A 14 -11.55 16.84 -9.00
N ASN A 15 -11.62 17.60 -7.91
CA ASN A 15 -11.91 19.03 -7.90
C ASN A 15 -10.97 19.82 -7.00
N VAL A 16 -10.01 19.15 -6.36
CA VAL A 16 -8.97 19.71 -5.50
C VAL A 16 -7.60 19.16 -5.94
N ARG A 17 -6.58 20.01 -5.91
CA ARG A 17 -5.16 19.62 -5.98
C ARG A 17 -4.43 20.10 -4.73
N SER A 18 -3.35 19.42 -4.35
CA SER A 18 -2.40 19.95 -3.38
C SER A 18 -1.47 20.97 -4.06
N ALA A 19 -1.02 21.96 -3.28
CA ALA A 19 0.00 22.90 -3.66
C ALA A 19 0.89 23.17 -2.44
N GLN A 20 2.20 23.06 -2.61
CA GLN A 20 3.16 23.36 -1.55
C GLN A 20 3.60 24.82 -1.64
N ARG A 21 3.68 25.50 -0.50
CA ARG A 21 4.29 26.83 -0.38
C ARG A 21 5.16 26.84 0.88
N GLY A 22 6.47 26.79 0.69
CA GLY A 22 7.42 26.60 1.79
C GLY A 22 7.22 25.23 2.43
N ALA A 23 7.03 25.20 3.76
CA ALA A 23 6.77 23.99 4.53
C ALA A 23 5.28 23.60 4.58
N ASP A 24 4.39 24.43 4.05
CA ASP A 24 2.95 24.25 4.18
C ASP A 24 2.33 23.63 2.92
N ILE A 25 1.32 22.76 3.13
CA ILE A 25 0.51 22.15 2.06
C ILE A 25 -0.88 22.78 2.05
N PHE A 26 -1.26 23.33 0.90
CA PHE A 26 -2.56 23.94 0.66
C PHE A 26 -3.41 23.08 -0.28
N PHE A 27 -4.72 23.12 -0.11
CA PHE A 27 -5.68 22.53 -1.03
C PHE A 27 -6.33 23.60 -1.89
N VAL A 28 -6.16 23.48 -3.20
CA VAL A 28 -6.65 24.46 -4.18
C VAL A 28 -7.67 23.79 -5.08
N THR A 29 -8.85 24.39 -5.22
CA THR A 29 -9.88 23.89 -6.13
C THR A 29 -9.46 24.05 -7.58
N THR A 30 -9.58 23.01 -8.40
CA THR A 30 -9.23 23.03 -9.84
C THR A 30 -10.40 23.48 -10.73
N LYS A 31 -11.61 23.48 -10.17
CA LYS A 31 -12.86 23.87 -10.85
C LYS A 31 -13.85 24.40 -9.83
N ARG A 32 -14.92 25.05 -10.29
CA ARG A 32 -16.01 25.51 -9.43
C ARG A 32 -16.65 24.31 -8.72
N VAL A 33 -16.78 24.38 -7.40
CA VAL A 33 -17.40 23.35 -6.56
C VAL A 33 -18.75 23.87 -6.04
N PRO A 34 -19.89 23.29 -6.44
CA PRO A 34 -21.19 23.68 -5.93
C PRO A 34 -21.36 23.40 -4.44
N ARG A 35 -22.29 24.10 -3.79
CA ARG A 35 -22.68 23.81 -2.40
C ARG A 35 -23.18 22.37 -2.29
N GLY A 36 -22.67 21.64 -1.30
CA GLY A 36 -23.04 20.24 -1.05
C GLY A 36 -22.28 19.21 -1.90
N ALA A 37 -21.43 19.64 -2.83
CA ALA A 37 -20.54 18.74 -3.55
C ALA A 37 -19.35 18.32 -2.68
N GLU A 38 -18.92 17.07 -2.83
CA GLU A 38 -17.78 16.50 -2.13
C GLU A 38 -16.45 17.05 -2.69
N LEU A 39 -15.48 17.32 -1.80
CA LEU A 39 -14.11 17.62 -2.19
C LEU A 39 -13.33 16.32 -2.41
N VAL A 40 -12.77 16.18 -3.61
CA VAL A 40 -12.04 15.00 -4.06
C VAL A 40 -10.66 15.42 -4.55
N ILE A 41 -9.63 14.83 -3.97
CA ILE A 41 -8.22 15.07 -4.31
C ILE A 41 -7.59 13.82 -4.92
N ASP A 42 -6.63 14.00 -5.82
CA ASP A 42 -5.69 12.94 -6.17
C ASP A 42 -4.38 13.20 -5.43
N TYR A 43 -4.01 12.30 -4.52
CA TYR A 43 -2.75 12.39 -3.77
C TYR A 43 -1.53 12.05 -4.62
N GLY A 44 -1.74 11.64 -5.87
CA GLY A 44 -0.69 11.35 -6.83
C GLY A 44 -0.20 9.90 -6.78
N PRO A 45 0.56 9.46 -7.82
CA PRO A 45 1.01 8.09 -7.97
C PRO A 45 1.78 7.54 -6.76
N THR A 46 2.69 8.35 -6.20
CA THR A 46 3.54 7.97 -5.06
C THR A 46 2.74 7.60 -3.82
N TYR A 47 1.70 8.37 -3.49
CA TYR A 47 0.83 8.06 -2.36
C TYR A 47 0.09 6.73 -2.56
N TRP A 48 -0.41 6.49 -3.76
CA TRP A 48 -1.11 5.23 -4.08
C TRP A 48 -0.15 4.04 -4.13
N GLN A 49 1.09 4.23 -4.57
CA GLN A 49 2.15 3.22 -4.53
C GLN A 49 2.49 2.85 -3.08
N GLY A 50 2.75 3.84 -2.22
CA GLY A 50 2.99 3.61 -0.79
C GLY A 50 1.82 2.90 -0.10
N MET A 51 0.57 3.25 -0.44
CA MET A 51 -0.60 2.55 0.08
C MET A 51 -0.68 1.08 -0.38
N ARG A 52 -0.36 0.80 -1.65
CA ARG A 52 -0.30 -0.57 -2.18
C ARG A 52 0.80 -1.38 -1.51
N PHE A 53 1.97 -0.77 -1.34
CA PHE A 53 3.09 -1.35 -0.60
C PHE A 53 2.68 -1.76 0.82
N GLN A 54 2.11 -0.83 1.58
CA GLN A 54 1.66 -1.09 2.96
C GLN A 54 0.60 -2.18 3.02
N THR A 55 -0.31 -2.19 2.04
CA THR A 55 -1.36 -3.22 1.93
C THR A 55 -0.73 -4.60 1.69
N ARG A 56 0.19 -4.72 0.71
CA ARG A 56 0.85 -6.00 0.41
C ARG A 56 1.72 -6.48 1.56
N ALA A 57 2.47 -5.59 2.23
CA ALA A 57 3.24 -5.93 3.41
C ALA A 57 2.34 -6.48 4.55
N LYS A 58 1.14 -5.92 4.72
CA LYS A 58 0.14 -6.42 5.69
C LYS A 58 -0.40 -7.80 5.31
N GLU A 59 -0.65 -8.04 4.03
CA GLU A 59 -1.07 -9.36 3.51
C GLU A 59 0.00 -10.42 3.76
N LEU A 60 1.25 -10.15 3.40
CA LEU A 60 2.38 -11.05 3.64
C LEU A 60 2.55 -11.39 5.13
N ARG A 61 2.38 -10.41 6.03
CA ARG A 61 2.39 -10.66 7.48
C ARG A 61 1.25 -11.58 7.92
N LYS A 62 0.06 -11.43 7.33
CA LYS A 62 -1.10 -12.29 7.60
C LYS A 62 -0.86 -13.71 7.09
N GLU A 63 -0.33 -13.86 5.88
CA GLU A 63 0.03 -15.15 5.28
C GLU A 63 1.06 -15.89 6.16
N VAL A 64 2.15 -15.22 6.57
CA VAL A 64 3.15 -15.81 7.48
C VAL A 64 2.53 -16.25 8.79
N ARG A 65 1.62 -15.45 9.37
CA ARG A 65 0.92 -15.82 10.62
C ARG A 65 0.06 -17.07 10.43
N GLN A 66 -0.65 -17.18 9.31
CA GLN A 66 -1.46 -18.35 8.98
C GLN A 66 -0.59 -19.60 8.77
N LEU A 67 0.47 -19.50 7.97
CA LEU A 67 1.40 -20.60 7.73
C LEU A 67 2.09 -21.08 9.01
N LYS A 68 2.47 -20.16 9.90
CA LYS A 68 3.00 -20.54 11.24
C LYS A 68 1.96 -21.28 12.08
N ALA A 69 0.69 -20.89 12.02
CA ALA A 69 -0.38 -21.58 12.72
C ALA A 69 -0.63 -22.98 12.15
N GLU A 70 -0.65 -23.13 10.83
CA GLU A 70 -0.78 -24.44 10.17
C GLU A 70 0.43 -25.35 10.45
N LEU A 71 1.64 -24.80 10.45
CA LEU A 71 2.85 -25.52 10.84
C LEU A 71 2.80 -26.00 12.30
N ALA A 72 2.23 -25.21 13.21
CA ALA A 72 2.05 -25.59 14.61
C ALA A 72 0.99 -26.70 14.78
N ARG A 73 -0.05 -26.70 13.95
CA ARG A 73 -1.10 -27.75 13.93
C ARG A 73 -0.65 -29.04 13.26
N THR A 74 0.37 -28.98 12.40
CA THR A 74 0.84 -30.13 11.63
C THR A 74 1.69 -31.07 12.49
N PRO A 75 1.33 -32.37 12.60
CA PRO A 75 2.09 -33.35 13.37
C PRO A 75 3.56 -33.44 12.95
N GLY A 76 4.47 -33.67 13.91
CA GLY A 76 5.91 -33.76 13.65
C GLY A 76 6.32 -34.85 12.66
N GLY A 77 5.50 -35.90 12.50
CA GLY A 77 5.72 -36.98 11.54
C GLY A 77 5.46 -36.60 10.08
N ASP A 78 4.68 -35.55 9.80
CA ASP A 78 4.43 -35.07 8.43
C ASP A 78 5.53 -34.11 7.99
N ARG A 79 6.75 -34.65 7.85
CA ARG A 79 7.95 -33.89 7.47
C ARG A 79 7.76 -33.11 6.17
N ARG A 80 7.06 -33.67 5.19
CA ARG A 80 6.84 -33.04 3.89
C ARG A 80 6.03 -31.76 4.03
N LYS A 81 4.84 -31.80 4.66
CA LYS A 81 4.02 -30.60 4.84
C LYS A 81 4.70 -29.55 5.72
N ARG A 82 5.45 -29.99 6.75
CA ARG A 82 6.20 -29.07 7.61
C ARG A 82 7.31 -28.34 6.85
N THR A 83 8.02 -29.01 5.95
CA THR A 83 9.02 -28.38 5.07
C THR A 83 8.35 -27.40 4.12
N GLU A 84 7.24 -27.79 3.49
CA GLU A 84 6.48 -26.92 2.59
C GLU A 84 6.03 -25.62 3.27
N PHE A 85 5.47 -25.70 4.49
CA PHE A 85 5.09 -24.50 5.24
C PHE A 85 6.28 -23.61 5.60
N LYS A 86 7.46 -24.19 5.90
CA LYS A 86 8.67 -23.40 6.17
C LYS A 86 9.15 -22.66 4.92
N GLU A 87 9.20 -23.34 3.77
CA GLU A 87 9.57 -22.74 2.49
C GLU A 87 8.62 -21.60 2.11
N GLN A 88 7.31 -21.79 2.31
CA GLN A 88 6.32 -20.73 2.06
C GLN A 88 6.50 -19.54 3.02
N ILE A 89 6.77 -19.79 4.30
CA ILE A 89 7.07 -18.72 5.27
C ILE A 89 8.29 -17.92 4.84
N ASP A 90 9.36 -18.59 4.42
CA ASP A 90 10.60 -17.92 4.04
C ASP A 90 10.46 -17.16 2.73
N ARG A 91 9.68 -17.68 1.77
CA ARG A 91 9.28 -16.93 0.57
C ARG A 91 8.51 -15.66 0.91
N CYS A 92 7.48 -15.74 1.76
CA CYS A 92 6.71 -14.56 2.14
C CYS A 92 7.55 -13.52 2.91
N LYS A 93 8.59 -13.94 3.65
CA LYS A 93 9.53 -13.01 4.30
C LYS A 93 10.42 -12.32 3.26
N TRP A 94 10.98 -13.08 2.32
CA TRP A 94 11.81 -12.54 1.25
C TRP A 94 11.03 -11.56 0.37
N ASP A 95 9.79 -11.89 0.01
CA ASP A 95 8.91 -10.99 -0.74
C ASP A 95 8.68 -9.68 0.01
N ARG A 96 8.61 -9.72 1.35
CA ARG A 96 8.44 -8.51 2.18
C ARG A 96 9.71 -7.67 2.22
N GLU A 97 10.86 -8.29 2.38
CA GLU A 97 12.17 -7.63 2.36
C GLU A 97 12.42 -6.96 1.00
N LYS A 98 12.12 -7.66 -0.10
CA LYS A 98 12.22 -7.10 -1.45
C LYS A 98 11.27 -5.95 -1.72
N LEU A 99 10.08 -5.98 -1.11
CA LEU A 99 9.21 -4.84 -1.13
C LEU A 99 9.90 -3.66 -0.43
N GLU A 100 10.40 -3.85 0.80
CA GLU A 100 11.04 -2.79 1.60
C GLU A 100 12.23 -2.15 0.84
N ASP A 101 13.05 -2.96 0.16
CA ASP A 101 14.16 -2.47 -0.71
C ASP A 101 13.69 -1.61 -1.89
N LEU A 102 12.51 -1.87 -2.45
CA LEU A 102 11.98 -1.13 -3.60
C LEU A 102 11.46 0.26 -3.18
N ASP A 103 10.88 0.37 -1.98
CA ASP A 103 10.39 1.64 -1.42
C ASP A 103 11.55 2.61 -1.18
N ASP A 104 12.68 2.13 -0.64
CA ASP A 104 13.89 2.92 -0.40
C ASP A 104 14.58 3.36 -1.71
N SER A 105 14.39 2.63 -2.82
CA SER A 105 15.01 2.96 -4.12
C SER A 105 14.26 4.01 -4.95
N ASP A 106 12.96 4.21 -4.71
CA ASP A 106 12.11 5.16 -5.45
C ASP A 106 12.19 6.60 -4.87
N VAL A 107 12.96 6.82 -3.79
CA VAL A 107 13.09 8.12 -3.11
C VAL A 107 14.27 8.97 -3.63
N ASP A 108 15.19 8.37 -4.41
CA ASP A 108 16.46 8.99 -4.84
C ASP A 108 16.46 9.48 -6.31
N SER A 109 15.30 9.57 -6.96
CA SER A 109 15.20 9.97 -8.38
C SER A 109 14.41 11.26 -8.58
N ASP A 110 14.86 12.36 -8.00
CA ASP A 110 14.54 13.72 -8.47
C ASP A 110 15.54 14.72 -7.83
N ASP A 111 16.66 14.95 -8.53
CA ASP A 111 17.57 16.10 -8.35
C ASP A 111 17.89 16.70 -9.74
#